data_AF-A0A6L8IIB4-F1
#
_entry.id   AF-A0A6L8IIB4-F1
#
_cell.length_a   1.000
_cell.length_b   1.000
_cell.length_c   1.000
_cell.angle_alpha   90.00
_cell.angle_beta   90.00
_cell.angle_gamma   90.00
#
_symmetry.space_group_name_H-M   'P 1'
#
loop_
_entity.id
_entity.type
_entity.pdbx_description
1 polymer ?
#
loop_
_entity_poly.entity_id
_entity_poly.type
_entity_poly.pdbx_seq_one_letter_code
_entity_poly.pdbx_strand_id
1 'polypeptide(L)' 'SVSPQTLRQYGLGAQILSSLGLSELVLLTNSPQPKIVGLEAYGLEIVGTRKISDLG' A
#
# COMPACT_ATOMS: atom_id res chain seq x y z
N SER A 1 -15.54 -6.77 -2.56
CA SER A 1 -15.74 -6.22 -1.20
C SER A 1 -14.49 -6.51 -0.39
N VAL A 2 -13.81 -5.50 0.17
CA VAL A 2 -12.60 -5.72 0.98
C VAL A 2 -13.01 -6.30 2.32
N SER A 3 -12.37 -7.38 2.77
CA SER A 3 -12.72 -8.00 4.06
C SER A 3 -12.12 -7.20 5.24
N PRO A 4 -12.72 -7.23 6.43
CA PRO A 4 -12.15 -6.62 7.63
C PRO A 4 -10.76 -7.18 8.00
N GLN A 5 -10.48 -8.43 7.63
CA GLN A 5 -9.17 -9.06 7.84
C GLN A 5 -8.11 -8.43 6.93
N THR A 6 -8.45 -8.18 5.67
CA THR A 6 -7.60 -7.51 4.69
C THR A 6 -7.25 -6.09 5.13
N LEU A 7 -8.23 -5.34 5.67
CA LEU A 7 -8.00 -3.99 6.20
C LEU A 7 -7.06 -3.99 7.42
N ARG A 8 -7.21 -4.96 8.33
CA ARG A 8 -6.31 -5.09 9.50
C ARG A 8 -4.86 -5.40 9.09
N GLN A 9 -4.67 -6.26 8.10
CA GLN A 9 -3.32 -6.56 7.59
C GLN A 9 -2.66 -5.33 6.95
N TYR A 10 -3.41 -4.52 6.21
CA TYR A 10 -2.90 -3.25 5.68
C TYR A 10 -2.52 -2.25 6.77
N GLY A 11 -3.30 -2.16 7.86
CA GLY A 11 -2.99 -1.26 8.97
C GLY A 11 -1.64 -1.54 9.62
N LEU A 12 -1.30 -2.81 9.85
CA LEU A 12 0.02 -3.17 10.39
C LEU A 12 1.15 -2.85 9.41
N GLY A 13 0.98 -3.18 8.12
CA GLY A 13 1.96 -2.84 7.08
C GLY A 13 2.20 -1.34 6.96
N ALA A 14 1.14 -0.54 6.99
CA ALA A 14 1.22 0.92 6.95
C ALA A 14 1.95 1.49 8.17
N GLN A 15 1.67 0.97 9.37
CA GLN A 15 2.39 1.37 10.58
C GLN A 15 3.89 1.05 10.50
N ILE A 16 4.27 -0.10 9.94
CA ILE A 16 5.67 -0.47 9.74
C ILE A 16 6.35 0.51 8.80
N LEU A 17 5.78 0.75 7.61
CA LEU A 17 6.36 1.65 6.61
C LEU A 17 6.51 3.08 7.14
N SER A 18 5.51 3.59 7.86
CA SER A 18 5.56 4.90 8.52
C SER A 18 6.64 4.95 9.61
N SER A 19 6.78 3.91 10.42
CA SER A 19 7.82 3.82 11.45
C SER A 19 9.24 3.76 10.87
N LEU A 20 9.38 3.32 9.61
CA LEU A 20 10.64 3.36 8.85
C LEU A 20 10.91 4.74 8.23
N GLY A 21 10.04 5.72 8.41
CA GLY A 21 10.20 7.08 7.90
C GLY A 21 9.83 7.25 6.42
N LEU A 22 9.09 6.31 5.84
CA LEU A 22 8.59 6.43 4.48
C LEU A 22 7.35 7.33 4.42
N SER A 23 7.19 8.05 3.31
CA SER A 23 6.02 8.91 3.05
C SER A 23 5.46 8.70 1.64
N GLU A 24 6.30 8.38 0.65
CA GLU A 24 5.90 8.18 -0.74
C GLU A 24 6.21 6.75 -1.19
N LEU A 25 5.24 6.09 -1.81
CA LEU A 25 5.33 4.68 -2.19
C LEU A 25 4.98 4.49 -3.67
N VAL A 26 5.74 3.62 -4.33
CA VAL A 26 5.36 3.07 -5.64
C VAL A 26 4.73 1.70 -5.41
N LEU A 27 3.45 1.56 -5.74
CA LEU A 27 2.73 0.30 -5.61
C LEU A 27 3.17 -0.69 -6.68
N LEU A 28 3.70 -1.84 -6.28
CA LEU A 28 4.00 -2.95 -7.18
C LEU A 28 2.83 -3.94 -7.19
N THR A 29 2.12 -4.08 -8.31
CA THR A 29 0.97 -5.01 -8.44
C THR A 29 0.77 -5.50 -9.86
N ASN A 30 0.48 -6.81 -10.02
CA ASN A 30 -0.02 -7.38 -11.28
C ASN A 30 -1.55 -7.55 -11.30
N SER A 31 -2.20 -7.32 -10.15
CA SER A 31 -3.65 -7.38 -10.02
C SER A 31 -4.29 -6.02 -10.36
N PRO A 32 -5.59 -5.99 -10.72
CA PRO A 32 -6.34 -4.74 -10.84
C PRO A 32 -6.12 -3.86 -9.61
N GLN A 33 -5.96 -2.55 -9.82
CA GLN A 33 -5.51 -1.64 -8.78
C GLN A 33 -6.39 -1.81 -7.52
N PRO A 34 -5.82 -2.29 -6.39
CA PRO A 34 -6.59 -2.47 -5.18
C PRO A 34 -7.05 -1.10 -4.68
N LYS A 35 -8.27 -1.04 -4.14
CA LYS A 35 -8.73 0.15 -3.43
C LYS A 35 -7.99 0.21 -2.10
N ILE A 36 -6.84 0.89 -2.10
CA ILE A 36 -6.07 1.17 -0.90
C ILE A 36 -6.71 2.37 -0.20
N VAL A 37 -7.09 2.20 1.06
CA VAL A 37 -7.73 3.25 1.88
C VAL A 37 -7.03 3.35 3.22
N GLY A 38 -6.96 4.55 3.79
CA GLY A 38 -6.46 4.76 5.14
C GLY A 38 -4.94 4.85 5.27
N LEU A 39 -4.19 4.94 4.18
CA LEU A 39 -2.73 5.18 4.23
C LEU A 39 -2.40 6.60 4.69
N GLU A 40 -3.29 7.55 4.41
CA GLU A 40 -3.20 8.94 4.82
C GLU A 40 -3.14 9.09 6.35
N ALA A 41 -3.79 8.19 7.09
CA ALA A 41 -3.73 8.17 8.56
C ALA A 41 -2.35 7.79 9.11
N TYR A 42 -1.48 7.23 8.27
CA TYR A 42 -0.11 6.85 8.58
C TYR A 42 0.93 7.78 7.92
N GLY A 43 0.49 8.85 7.23
CA GLY A 43 1.39 9.76 6.50
C GLY A 43 1.98 9.14 5.23
N LEU A 44 1.31 8.15 4.63
CA LEU A 44 1.76 7.44 3.44
C LEU A 44 0.91 7.80 2.21
N GLU A 45 1.57 8.01 1.08
CA GLU A 45 0.97 8.33 -0.22
C GLU A 45 1.47 7.37 -1.30
N ILE A 46 0.56 6.87 -2.15
CA ILE A 46 0.94 6.15 -3.36
C ILE A 46 1.19 7.17 -4.47
N VAL A 47 2.45 7.40 -4.83
CA VAL A 47 2.86 8.35 -5.88
C VAL A 47 3.00 7.71 -7.26
N GLY A 48 2.90 6.38 -7.34
CA GLY A 48 2.99 5.67 -8.61
C GLY A 48 2.58 4.21 -8.49
N THR A 49 2.43 3.55 -9.64
CA THR A 49 2.15 2.11 -9.72
C THR A 49 3.01 1.50 -10.82
N ARG A 50 3.58 0.32 -10.58
CA ARG A 50 4.31 -0.47 -11.57
C ARG A 50 3.86 -1.92 -11.51
N LYS A 51 3.88 -2.62 -12.65
CA LYS A 51 3.63 -4.06 -12.62
C LYS A 51 4.86 -4.78 -12.09
N ILE A 52 4.63 -5.86 -11.35
CA ILE A 52 5.70 -6.74 -10.90
C ILE A 52 6.35 -7.41 -12.12
N SER A 53 5.57 -7.69 -13.18
CA SER A 53 6.10 -8.19 -14.45
C SER A 53 7.06 -7.24 -15.16
N ASP A 54 7.11 -5.96 -14.79
CA ASP A 54 8.02 -4.99 -15.39
C ASP A 54 9.40 -4.99 -14.68
N LEU A 55 9.60 -5.86 -13.69
CA LEU A 55 10.83 -5.99 -12.91
C LEU A 55 11.71 -7.18 -13.35
N GLY A 56 11.26 -8.01 -14.29
CA GLY A 56 11.99 -9.16 -14.84
C GLY A 56 11.17 -9.97 -15.83
#